data_AF-B1PWN4-F1
#
_entry.id   AF-B1PWN4-F1
#
_cell.length_a   1.000
_cell.length_b   1.000
_cell.length_c   1.000
_cell.angle_alpha   90.00
_cell.angle_beta   90.00
_cell.angle_gamma   90.00
#
_symmetry.space_group_name_H-M   'P 1'
#
loop_
_entity.id
_entity.type
_entity.pdbx_description
1 polymer ?
#
loop_
_entity_poly.entity_id
_entity_poly.type
_entity_poly.pdbx_seq_one_letter_code
_entity_poly.pdbx_strand_id
1 'polypeptide(L)'
;SPVWDTLLALLALQDCDRELTAEMSRALDWVLANEVRYHGDWTKKVKGVEPSGWAFERANLNYPDIDDTAVALIVLARLPRAWLDEPRIRATIDRVLGWTLAMQSSNGGWAAFDKDNDRPIITKIPFCDFGEALDPPSADVTAHVLEALGLLGFDRRHPAVERGLRFLRSEQEADGSWFGRWGVNYVYGTAAVLPGLAAIGEDMTQDYIRRANDWLIAHQNPDGGWGE
;
A
#
# COMPACT_ATOMS: atom_id res chain seq x y z
N SER A 1 1.85 -6.64 14.14
CA SER A 1 1.15 -6.91 12.89
C SER A 1 -0.25 -7.50 13.02
N PRO A 2 -1.02 -7.47 14.12
CA PRO A 2 -2.32 -8.18 14.13
C PRO A 2 -3.32 -7.70 13.07
N VAL A 3 -3.31 -6.41 12.69
CA VAL A 3 -4.14 -5.91 11.60
C VAL A 3 -3.57 -6.38 10.25
N TRP A 4 -2.30 -6.05 9.98
CA TRP A 4 -1.56 -6.52 8.81
C TRP A 4 -1.69 -8.02 8.52
N ASP A 5 -1.43 -8.87 9.52
CA ASP A 5 -1.51 -10.33 9.39
C ASP A 5 -2.93 -10.80 9.05
N THR A 6 -3.94 -10.14 9.62
CA THR A 6 -5.35 -10.44 9.33
C THR A 6 -5.70 -10.05 7.90
N LEU A 7 -5.24 -8.89 7.43
CA LEU A 7 -5.45 -8.40 6.07
C LEU A 7 -4.78 -9.30 5.03
N LEU A 8 -3.50 -9.64 5.22
CA LEU A 8 -2.78 -10.54 4.32
C LEU A 8 -3.38 -11.95 4.31
N ALA A 9 -3.83 -12.46 5.47
CA ALA A 9 -4.53 -13.74 5.53
C ALA A 9 -5.87 -13.72 4.76
N LEU A 10 -6.63 -12.62 4.86
CA LEU A 10 -7.85 -12.42 4.08
C LEU A 10 -7.56 -12.39 2.58
N LEU A 11 -6.52 -11.67 2.13
CA LEU A 11 -6.11 -11.64 0.72
C LEU A 11 -5.72 -13.03 0.21
N ALA A 12 -4.86 -13.75 0.94
CA ALA A 12 -4.44 -15.09 0.55
C ALA A 12 -5.63 -16.06 0.44
N LEU A 13 -6.63 -15.92 1.31
CA LEU A 13 -7.86 -16.72 1.24
C LEU A 13 -8.75 -16.30 0.06
N GLN A 14 -8.82 -15.01 -0.29
CA GLN A 14 -9.51 -14.50 -1.48
C GLN A 14 -8.84 -14.98 -2.77
N ASP A 15 -7.51 -15.10 -2.81
CA ASP A 15 -6.75 -15.63 -3.97
C ASP A 15 -6.99 -17.12 -4.20
N CYS A 16 -7.37 -17.87 -3.17
CA CYS A 16 -7.68 -19.30 -3.28
C CYS A 16 -9.10 -19.58 -3.84
N ASP A 17 -9.76 -18.59 -4.45
CA ASP A 17 -11.12 -18.65 -5.01
C ASP A 17 -12.16 -19.24 -4.02
N ARG A 18 -12.01 -18.95 -2.73
CA ARG A 18 -12.95 -19.41 -1.70
C ARG A 18 -14.06 -18.36 -1.54
N GLU A 19 -15.30 -18.81 -1.56
CA GLU A 19 -16.41 -17.97 -1.08
C GLU A 19 -16.13 -17.50 0.35
N LEU A 20 -16.63 -16.31 0.70
CA LEU A 20 -16.43 -15.71 2.01
C LEU A 20 -17.00 -16.64 3.09
N THR A 21 -16.13 -17.30 3.86
CA THR A 21 -16.57 -18.18 4.95
C THR A 21 -17.04 -17.38 6.16
N ALA A 22 -17.65 -18.06 7.14
CA ALA A 22 -18.03 -17.43 8.40
C ALA A 22 -16.81 -16.86 9.16
N GLU A 23 -15.67 -17.53 9.08
CA GLU A 23 -14.41 -17.09 9.67
C GLU A 23 -13.86 -15.84 8.96
N MET A 24 -13.88 -15.81 7.63
CA MET A 24 -13.49 -14.63 6.86
C MET A 24 -14.40 -13.44 7.15
N SER A 25 -15.72 -13.69 7.25
CA SER A 25 -16.70 -12.66 7.62
C SER A 25 -16.43 -12.08 9.00
N ARG A 26 -16.12 -12.93 9.99
CA ARG A 26 -15.73 -12.48 11.35
C ARG A 26 -14.42 -11.71 11.36
N ALA A 27 -13.43 -12.13 10.57
CA ALA A 27 -12.16 -11.42 10.44
C ALA A 27 -12.37 -10.05 9.79
N LEU A 28 -13.23 -9.96 8.78
CA LEU A 28 -13.62 -8.70 8.14
C LEU A 28 -14.35 -7.76 9.10
N ASP A 29 -15.34 -8.26 9.86
CA ASP A 29 -16.02 -7.47 10.90
C ASP A 29 -15.02 -6.96 11.95
N TRP A 30 -14.03 -7.78 12.31
CA TRP A 30 -12.95 -7.35 13.20
C TRP A 30 -12.09 -6.26 12.58
N VAL A 31 -11.67 -6.39 11.31
CA VAL A 31 -10.93 -5.34 10.59
C VAL A 31 -11.73 -4.03 10.59
N LEU A 32 -13.01 -4.07 10.19
CA LEU A 32 -13.88 -2.89 10.16
C LEU A 32 -14.03 -2.22 11.54
N ALA A 33 -14.07 -3.01 12.62
CA ALA A 33 -14.13 -2.50 13.98
C ALA A 33 -12.82 -1.84 14.45
N ASN A 34 -11.69 -2.10 13.79
CA ASN A 34 -10.39 -1.49 14.09
C ASN A 34 -10.07 -0.28 13.19
N GLU A 35 -11.01 0.18 12.35
CA GLU A 35 -10.81 1.41 11.60
C GLU A 35 -10.55 2.60 12.54
N VAL A 36 -9.46 3.32 12.29
CA VAL A 36 -9.06 4.49 13.07
C VAL A 36 -9.92 5.68 12.70
N ARG A 37 -10.81 6.09 13.61
CA ARG A 37 -11.71 7.25 13.44
C ARG A 37 -11.28 8.49 14.21
N TYR A 38 -10.00 8.58 14.57
CA TYR A 38 -9.43 9.65 15.36
C TYR A 38 -8.41 10.46 14.57
N HIS A 39 -8.32 11.76 14.87
CA HIS A 39 -7.32 12.64 14.29
C HIS A 39 -5.94 12.36 14.92
N GLY A 40 -5.04 11.76 14.12
CA GLY A 40 -3.66 11.49 14.49
C GLY A 40 -2.68 12.62 14.17
N ASP A 41 -1.38 12.35 14.31
CA ASP A 41 -0.33 13.34 14.01
C ASP A 41 -0.24 13.69 12.53
N TRP A 42 -0.65 12.78 11.63
CA TRP A 42 -0.83 13.06 10.20
C TRP A 42 -1.66 14.32 9.93
N THR A 43 -2.57 14.67 10.85
CA THR A 43 -3.38 15.89 10.73
C THR A 43 -2.56 17.17 10.79
N LYS A 44 -1.29 17.14 11.22
CA LYS A 44 -0.43 18.33 11.19
C LYS A 44 -0.24 18.85 9.77
N LYS A 45 -0.13 17.95 8.78
CA LYS A 45 0.08 18.28 7.36
C LYS A 45 -1.18 18.17 6.52
N VAL A 46 -2.10 17.28 6.87
CA VAL A 46 -3.34 17.05 6.13
C VAL A 46 -4.53 17.56 6.95
N LYS A 47 -5.27 18.55 6.43
CA LYS A 47 -6.37 19.24 7.13
C LYS A 47 -7.70 19.04 6.42
N GLY A 48 -8.79 19.03 7.17
CA GLY A 48 -10.15 19.00 6.62
C GLY A 48 -10.53 17.66 5.98
N VAL A 49 -9.83 16.58 6.33
CA VAL A 49 -10.08 15.23 5.85
C VAL A 49 -10.67 14.42 7.00
N GLU A 50 -11.70 13.63 6.71
CA GLU A 50 -12.30 12.74 7.70
C GLU A 50 -11.29 11.66 8.12
N PRO A 51 -11.09 11.40 9.42
CA PRO A 51 -10.21 10.34 9.88
C PRO A 51 -10.67 8.96 9.46
N SER A 52 -9.74 8.20 8.91
CA SER A 52 -9.90 6.81 8.56
C SER A 52 -8.52 6.15 8.46
N GLY A 53 -8.48 4.88 8.06
CA GLY A 53 -7.28 4.07 7.95
C GLY A 53 -7.17 3.03 9.06
N TRP A 54 -6.09 2.26 8.98
CA TRP A 54 -5.76 1.20 9.93
C TRP A 54 -4.32 1.38 10.41
N ALA A 55 -4.04 0.92 11.62
CA ALA A 55 -2.69 0.84 12.15
C ALA A 55 -2.25 -0.62 12.20
N PHE A 56 -0.95 -0.85 12.10
CA PHE A 56 -0.32 -2.16 12.25
C PHE A 56 -0.71 -2.94 13.54
N GLU A 57 -0.93 -2.24 14.66
CA GLU A 57 -1.28 -2.83 15.96
C GLU A 57 -2.78 -2.78 16.31
N ARG A 58 -3.17 -3.49 17.39
CA ARG A 58 -4.57 -3.56 17.86
C ARG A 58 -5.14 -2.24 18.37
N ALA A 59 -4.30 -1.35 18.90
CA ALA A 59 -4.75 -0.24 19.74
C ALA A 59 -3.86 0.99 19.53
N ASN A 60 -3.71 1.38 18.27
CA ASN A 60 -2.96 2.57 17.88
C ASN A 60 -3.88 3.54 17.14
N LEU A 61 -4.50 4.43 17.91
CA LEU A 61 -5.53 5.33 17.39
C LEU A 61 -4.97 6.58 16.70
N ASN A 62 -3.68 6.88 16.89
CA ASN A 62 -3.09 8.15 16.46
C ASN A 62 -2.12 8.00 15.28
N TYR A 63 -1.73 6.77 14.95
CA TYR A 63 -0.78 6.48 13.87
C TYR A 63 -1.34 5.39 12.96
N PRO A 64 -2.48 5.63 12.27
CA PRO A 64 -2.81 4.80 11.12
C PRO A 64 -1.72 4.95 10.07
N ASP A 65 -1.37 3.85 9.42
CA ASP A 65 -0.38 3.83 8.35
C ASP A 65 -1.05 3.53 7.01
N ILE A 66 -0.43 4.05 5.96
CA ILE A 66 -0.95 4.03 4.60
C ILE A 66 -0.87 2.63 4.02
N ASP A 67 0.06 1.79 4.47
CA ASP A 67 0.27 0.46 3.91
C ASP A 67 -0.81 -0.53 4.37
N ASP A 68 -1.03 -0.65 5.69
CA ASP A 68 -2.15 -1.39 6.28
C ASP A 68 -3.48 -0.89 5.70
N THR A 69 -3.60 0.43 5.51
CA THR A 69 -4.80 1.04 4.93
C THR A 69 -5.00 0.68 3.46
N ALA A 70 -3.93 0.64 2.66
CA ALA A 70 -3.99 0.24 1.27
C ALA A 70 -4.39 -1.23 1.14
N VAL A 71 -3.78 -2.12 1.92
CA VAL A 71 -4.13 -3.56 1.93
C VAL A 71 -5.57 -3.77 2.40
N ALA A 72 -6.06 -3.00 3.38
CA ALA A 72 -7.47 -3.00 3.76
C ALA A 72 -8.38 -2.62 2.58
N LEU A 73 -8.04 -1.59 1.81
CA LEU A 73 -8.78 -1.23 0.60
C LEU A 73 -8.76 -2.35 -0.46
N ILE A 74 -7.63 -3.03 -0.66
CA ILE A 74 -7.53 -4.19 -1.58
C ILE A 74 -8.50 -5.29 -1.14
N VAL A 75 -8.49 -5.67 0.15
CA VAL A 75 -9.42 -6.67 0.70
C VAL A 75 -10.87 -6.26 0.47
N LEU A 76 -11.21 -5.00 0.79
CA LEU A 76 -12.56 -4.47 0.65
C LEU A 76 -13.04 -4.42 -0.80
N ALA A 77 -12.17 -3.98 -1.73
CA ALA A 77 -12.49 -3.89 -3.15
C ALA A 77 -12.77 -5.26 -3.79
N ARG A 78 -12.21 -6.33 -3.23
CA ARG A 78 -12.37 -7.71 -3.69
C ARG A 78 -13.52 -8.47 -3.04
N LEU A 79 -14.31 -7.84 -2.17
CA LEU A 79 -15.44 -8.50 -1.53
C LEU A 79 -16.54 -8.88 -2.54
N PRO A 80 -17.33 -9.94 -2.25
CA PRO A 80 -18.50 -10.27 -3.07
C PRO A 80 -19.49 -9.10 -3.17
N ARG A 81 -20.20 -9.00 -4.29
CA ARG A 81 -21.12 -7.88 -4.56
C ARG A 81 -22.13 -7.64 -3.45
N ALA A 82 -22.64 -8.70 -2.82
CA ALA A 82 -23.58 -8.60 -1.70
C ALA A 82 -23.03 -7.77 -0.53
N TRP A 83 -21.73 -7.87 -0.24
CA TRP A 83 -21.05 -7.09 0.79
C TRP A 83 -20.72 -5.67 0.31
N LEU A 84 -20.27 -5.53 -0.93
CA LEU A 84 -20.01 -4.21 -1.53
C LEU A 84 -21.27 -3.33 -1.61
N ASP A 85 -22.46 -3.94 -1.69
CA ASP A 85 -23.73 -3.22 -1.63
C ASP A 85 -24.18 -2.90 -0.19
N GLU A 86 -23.49 -3.35 0.85
CA GLU A 86 -23.81 -2.93 2.22
C GLU A 86 -23.43 -1.46 2.45
N PRO A 87 -24.35 -0.61 2.96
CA PRO A 87 -24.05 0.79 3.20
C PRO A 87 -22.85 1.04 4.12
N ARG A 88 -22.62 0.16 5.10
CA ARG A 88 -21.46 0.25 6.01
C ARG A 88 -20.13 0.10 5.27
N ILE A 89 -20.05 -0.84 4.33
CA ILE A 89 -18.83 -1.13 3.56
C ILE A 89 -18.54 0.02 2.62
N ARG A 90 -19.56 0.48 1.87
CA ARG A 90 -19.42 1.64 0.97
C ARG A 90 -18.96 2.89 1.70
N ALA A 91 -19.60 3.21 2.82
CA ALA A 91 -19.22 4.37 3.62
C ALA A 91 -17.77 4.25 4.15
N THR A 92 -17.31 3.05 4.52
CA THR A 92 -15.92 2.83 4.91
C THR A 92 -14.97 3.02 3.74
N ILE A 93 -15.22 2.39 2.59
CA ILE A 93 -14.38 2.57 1.39
C ILE A 93 -14.27 4.05 1.02
N ASP A 94 -15.39 4.79 0.98
CA ASP A 94 -15.41 6.20 0.60
C ASP A 94 -14.53 7.06 1.54
N ARG A 95 -14.62 6.86 2.86
CA ARG A 95 -13.80 7.57 3.84
C ARG A 95 -12.33 7.22 3.73
N VAL A 96 -12.02 5.94 3.69
CA VAL A 96 -10.64 5.44 3.64
C VAL A 96 -9.97 5.94 2.38
N LEU A 97 -10.66 5.85 1.24
CA LEU A 97 -10.18 6.38 -0.04
C LEU A 97 -9.91 7.90 0.03
N GLY A 98 -10.81 8.66 0.64
CA GLY A 98 -10.62 10.10 0.86
C GLY A 98 -9.37 10.39 1.71
N TRP A 99 -9.13 9.61 2.76
CA TRP A 99 -7.93 9.71 3.60
C TRP A 99 -6.67 9.35 2.80
N THR A 100 -6.63 8.18 2.16
CA THR A 100 -5.47 7.70 1.38
C THR A 100 -5.07 8.67 0.27
N LEU A 101 -6.03 9.23 -0.47
CA LEU A 101 -5.75 10.23 -1.51
C LEU A 101 -5.14 11.51 -0.94
N ALA A 102 -5.60 11.96 0.22
CA ALA A 102 -5.08 13.17 0.86
C ALA A 102 -3.66 13.01 1.42
N MET A 103 -3.31 11.78 1.80
CA MET A 103 -2.00 11.42 2.33
C MET A 103 -0.88 11.35 1.26
N GLN A 104 -1.22 11.46 -0.02
CA GLN A 104 -0.21 11.42 -1.09
C GLN A 104 0.78 12.59 -1.00
N SER A 105 2.07 12.26 -1.05
CA SER A 105 3.16 13.24 -0.99
C SER A 105 3.33 14.02 -2.29
N SER A 106 4.01 15.16 -2.18
CA SER A 106 4.25 16.11 -3.27
C SER A 106 5.01 15.50 -4.44
N ASN A 107 5.94 14.57 -4.19
CA ASN A 107 6.68 13.83 -5.21
C ASN A 107 5.83 12.78 -5.96
N GLY A 108 4.60 12.50 -5.50
CA GLY A 108 3.67 11.56 -6.11
C GLY A 108 3.56 10.20 -5.41
N GLY A 109 4.51 9.84 -4.57
CA GLY A 109 4.47 8.60 -3.79
C GLY A 109 3.66 8.73 -2.49
N TRP A 110 3.56 7.61 -1.78
CA TRP A 110 3.06 7.52 -0.42
C TRP A 110 4.15 7.00 0.52
N ALA A 111 4.20 7.59 1.71
CA ALA A 111 5.06 7.15 2.82
C ALA A 111 4.28 6.20 3.74
N ALA A 112 4.86 5.75 4.85
CA ALA A 112 4.14 4.87 5.77
C ALA A 112 3.11 5.63 6.61
N PHE A 113 3.45 6.78 7.20
CA PHE A 113 2.58 7.47 8.17
C PHE A 113 2.28 8.92 7.78
N ASP A 114 3.27 9.64 7.25
CA ASP A 114 3.18 11.08 7.07
C ASP A 114 3.49 11.52 5.64
N LYS A 115 2.60 12.34 5.10
CA LYS A 115 2.86 13.10 3.88
C LYS A 115 4.11 13.97 4.02
N ASP A 116 4.98 14.02 3.00
CA ASP A 116 6.14 14.93 2.90
C ASP A 116 7.03 14.96 4.17
N ASN A 117 7.34 13.78 4.74
CA ASN A 117 8.25 13.63 5.88
C ASN A 117 9.67 13.27 5.41
N ASP A 118 10.28 14.19 4.67
CA ASP A 118 11.46 13.92 3.83
C ASP A 118 12.57 14.97 3.98
N ARG A 119 12.62 15.72 5.08
CA ARG A 119 13.60 16.81 5.27
C ARG A 119 14.99 16.27 5.63
N PRO A 120 15.97 16.28 4.70
CA PRO A 120 17.24 15.56 4.89
C PRO A 120 18.13 16.20 5.96
N ILE A 121 17.87 17.45 6.36
CA ILE A 121 18.64 18.10 7.44
C ILE A 121 18.51 17.36 8.77
N ILE A 122 17.39 16.68 9.01
CA ILE A 122 17.17 15.91 10.23
C ILE A 122 18.14 14.74 10.32
N THR A 123 18.53 14.11 9.20
CA THR A 123 19.47 12.98 9.20
C THR A 123 20.93 13.38 9.44
N LYS A 124 21.21 14.68 9.64
CA LYS A 124 22.57 15.21 9.85
C LYS A 124 22.87 15.55 11.31
N ILE A 125 21.90 15.39 12.22
CA ILE A 125 22.12 15.66 13.65
C ILE A 125 22.75 14.43 14.34
N PRO A 126 23.59 14.61 15.36
CA PRO A 126 24.26 13.49 16.04
C PRO A 126 23.32 12.46 16.68
N PHE A 127 22.05 12.82 16.92
CA PHE A 127 21.04 11.94 17.49
C PHE A 127 20.56 10.87 16.50
N CYS A 128 20.70 11.09 15.19
CA CYS A 128 20.22 10.19 14.15
C CYS A 128 21.37 9.29 13.65
N ASP A 129 22.00 8.56 14.56
CA ASP A 129 23.12 7.64 14.28
C ASP A 129 22.68 6.18 14.06
N PHE A 130 21.39 5.89 14.21
CA PHE A 130 20.80 4.57 13.97
C PHE A 130 19.42 4.67 13.32
N GLY A 131 19.20 3.82 12.30
CA GLY A 131 17.91 3.67 11.62
C GLY A 131 17.51 4.88 10.76
N GLU A 132 16.24 4.90 10.37
CA GLU A 132 15.65 5.98 9.57
C GLU A 132 14.90 6.95 10.49
N ALA A 133 15.26 8.23 10.42
CA ALA A 133 14.64 9.30 11.19
C ALA A 133 13.53 10.04 10.41
N LEU A 134 13.33 9.65 9.16
CA LEU A 134 12.38 10.24 8.22
C LEU A 134 11.42 9.15 7.72
N ASP A 135 10.30 9.61 7.18
CA ASP A 135 9.29 8.78 6.52
C ASP A 135 9.06 9.30 5.09
N PRO A 136 10.06 9.19 4.20
CA PRO A 136 9.88 9.54 2.80
C PRO A 136 9.00 8.50 2.11
N PRO A 137 8.30 8.88 1.02
CA PRO A 137 7.61 7.92 0.19
C PRO A 137 8.49 6.77 -0.30
N SER A 138 7.92 5.56 -0.42
CA SER A 138 8.62 4.36 -0.87
C SER A 138 7.85 3.61 -1.96
N ALA A 139 8.57 2.79 -2.72
CA ALA A 139 8.02 2.08 -3.88
C ALA A 139 6.97 1.04 -3.48
N ASP A 140 7.22 0.28 -2.40
CA ASP A 140 6.32 -0.74 -1.87
C ASP A 140 4.97 -0.16 -1.40
N VAL A 141 4.98 0.86 -0.54
CA VAL A 141 3.74 1.49 -0.05
C VAL A 141 2.98 2.16 -1.20
N THR A 142 3.69 2.83 -2.10
CA THR A 142 3.07 3.43 -3.29
C THR A 142 2.43 2.36 -4.17
N ALA A 143 3.05 1.20 -4.31
CA ALA A 143 2.52 0.09 -5.11
C ALA A 143 1.22 -0.47 -4.54
N HIS A 144 1.14 -0.73 -3.22
CA HIS A 144 -0.09 -1.19 -2.60
C HIS A 144 -1.22 -0.16 -2.72
N VAL A 145 -0.92 1.13 -2.60
CA VAL A 145 -1.92 2.19 -2.84
C VAL A 145 -2.41 2.18 -4.29
N LEU A 146 -1.50 2.04 -5.27
CA LEU A 146 -1.90 1.94 -6.68
C LEU A 146 -2.73 0.70 -6.95
N GLU A 147 -2.39 -0.44 -6.35
CA GLU A 147 -3.20 -1.66 -6.44
C GLU A 147 -4.61 -1.45 -5.91
N ALA A 148 -4.74 -0.88 -4.71
CA ALA A 148 -6.02 -0.52 -4.11
C ALA A 148 -6.85 0.40 -5.03
N LEU A 149 -6.23 1.46 -5.56
CA LEU A 149 -6.89 2.40 -6.47
C LEU A 149 -7.34 1.70 -7.77
N GLY A 150 -6.49 0.87 -8.37
CA GLY A 150 -6.81 0.09 -9.57
C GLY A 150 -8.03 -0.80 -9.38
N LEU A 151 -8.07 -1.55 -8.27
CA LEU A 151 -9.20 -2.43 -7.92
C LEU A 151 -10.51 -1.67 -7.64
N LEU A 152 -10.41 -0.43 -7.16
CA LEU A 152 -11.56 0.46 -6.98
C LEU A 152 -12.01 1.15 -8.29
N GLY A 153 -11.38 0.83 -9.42
CA GLY A 153 -11.75 1.32 -10.75
C GLY A 153 -11.10 2.64 -11.15
N PHE A 154 -10.09 3.10 -10.40
CA PHE A 154 -9.25 4.22 -10.84
C PHE A 154 -8.25 3.74 -11.87
N ASP A 155 -7.99 4.57 -12.88
CA ASP A 155 -6.97 4.29 -13.89
C ASP A 155 -5.95 5.42 -13.98
N ARG A 156 -4.99 5.27 -14.90
CA ARG A 156 -3.88 6.20 -15.12
C ARG A 156 -4.31 7.63 -15.51
N ARG A 157 -5.58 7.86 -15.82
CA ARG A 157 -6.11 9.21 -16.07
C ARG A 157 -6.42 9.96 -14.78
N HIS A 158 -6.55 9.25 -13.66
CA HIS A 158 -6.73 9.88 -12.36
C HIS A 158 -5.41 10.54 -11.90
N PRO A 159 -5.41 11.83 -11.49
CA PRO A 159 -4.18 12.56 -11.17
C PRO A 159 -3.33 11.92 -10.05
N ALA A 160 -3.95 11.25 -9.08
CA ALA A 160 -3.22 10.56 -8.03
C ALA A 160 -2.49 9.32 -8.56
N VAL A 161 -3.14 8.55 -9.43
CA VAL A 161 -2.58 7.34 -10.05
C VAL A 161 -1.45 7.72 -11.00
N GLU A 162 -1.63 8.74 -11.84
CA GLU A 162 -0.61 9.24 -12.76
C GLU A 162 0.67 9.65 -12.02
N ARG A 163 0.52 10.39 -10.91
CA ARG A 163 1.64 10.81 -10.08
C ARG A 163 2.32 9.65 -9.36
N GLY A 164 1.55 8.68 -8.85
CA GLY A 164 2.10 7.47 -8.25
C GLY A 164 2.87 6.61 -9.25
N LEU A 165 2.33 6.44 -10.47
CA LEU A 165 3.02 5.74 -11.56
C LEU A 165 4.33 6.45 -11.94
N ARG A 166 4.32 7.79 -12.01
CA ARG A 166 5.54 8.57 -12.28
C ARG A 166 6.58 8.37 -11.19
N PHE A 167 6.16 8.38 -9.92
CA PHE A 167 7.02 8.11 -8.78
C PHE A 167 7.64 6.70 -8.87
N LEU A 168 6.84 5.65 -9.08
CA LEU A 168 7.40 4.30 -9.24
C LEU A 168 8.39 4.20 -10.39
N ARG A 169 8.15 4.90 -11.51
CA ARG A 169 9.13 4.95 -12.61
C ARG A 169 10.42 5.68 -12.24
N SER A 170 10.39 6.67 -11.35
CA SER A 170 11.61 7.35 -10.90
C SER A 170 12.40 6.55 -9.86
N GLU A 171 11.72 5.70 -9.08
CA GLU A 171 12.34 4.85 -8.06
C GLU A 171 12.82 3.49 -8.60
N GLN A 172 12.69 3.22 -9.90
CA GLN A 172 13.20 1.97 -10.46
C GLN A 172 14.73 1.99 -10.54
N GLU A 173 15.35 0.92 -10.06
CA GLU A 173 16.79 0.72 -10.16
C GLU A 173 17.24 0.51 -11.63
N ALA A 174 18.52 0.75 -11.88
CA ALA A 174 19.08 0.61 -13.23
C ALA A 174 18.97 -0.82 -13.78
N ASP A 175 18.94 -1.82 -12.90
CA ASP A 175 18.79 -3.24 -13.25
C ASP A 175 17.32 -3.67 -13.44
N GLY A 176 16.37 -2.77 -13.18
CA GLY A 176 14.93 -3.01 -13.33
C GLY A 176 14.19 -3.33 -12.04
N SER A 177 14.90 -3.59 -10.94
CA SER A 177 14.26 -3.88 -9.64
C SER A 177 13.71 -2.63 -8.95
N TRP A 178 12.95 -2.84 -7.87
CA TRP A 178 12.57 -1.80 -6.92
C TRP A 178 13.00 -2.16 -5.51
N PHE A 179 13.54 -1.20 -4.78
CA PHE A 179 13.90 -1.35 -3.38
C PHE A 179 12.68 -1.64 -2.49
N GLY A 180 12.79 -2.66 -1.64
CA GLY A 180 11.80 -2.98 -0.61
C GLY A 180 12.16 -2.25 0.69
N ARG A 181 11.39 -1.21 1.04
CA ARG A 181 11.65 -0.40 2.23
C ARG A 181 11.23 -1.12 3.52
N TRP A 182 10.16 -1.91 3.45
CA TRP A 182 9.53 -2.59 4.59
C TRP A 182 9.58 -4.13 4.54
N GLY A 183 9.97 -4.69 3.40
CA GLY A 183 10.25 -6.13 3.24
C GLY A 183 11.62 -6.34 2.58
N VAL A 184 12.22 -7.50 2.84
CA VAL A 184 13.58 -7.83 2.35
C VAL A 184 13.48 -8.45 0.96
N ASN A 185 14.12 -7.89 -0.07
CA ASN A 185 14.46 -6.50 -0.32
C ASN A 185 13.98 -6.16 -1.74
N TYR A 186 14.77 -6.44 -2.77
CA TYR A 186 14.44 -6.14 -4.16
C TYR A 186 13.40 -7.11 -4.71
N VAL A 187 13.41 -8.38 -4.27
CA VAL A 187 12.32 -9.32 -4.57
C VAL A 187 11.00 -8.77 -4.01
N TYR A 188 10.99 -8.28 -2.77
CA TYR A 188 9.80 -7.73 -2.13
C TYR A 188 9.29 -6.47 -2.86
N GLY A 189 10.15 -5.47 -3.05
CA GLY A 189 9.76 -4.22 -3.72
C GLY A 189 9.27 -4.46 -5.15
N THR A 190 9.97 -5.29 -5.91
CA THR A 190 9.56 -5.64 -7.28
C THR A 190 8.25 -6.42 -7.32
N ALA A 191 8.07 -7.38 -6.39
CA ALA A 191 6.84 -8.17 -6.28
C ALA A 191 5.62 -7.35 -5.82
N ALA A 192 5.82 -6.24 -5.10
CA ALA A 192 4.74 -5.30 -4.76
C ALA A 192 4.39 -4.38 -5.95
N VAL A 193 5.40 -3.86 -6.65
CA VAL A 193 5.22 -2.91 -7.77
C VAL A 193 4.47 -3.53 -8.96
N LEU A 194 4.82 -4.75 -9.37
CA LEU A 194 4.25 -5.35 -10.57
C LEU A 194 2.71 -5.54 -10.50
N PRO A 195 2.12 -6.08 -9.42
CA PRO A 195 0.66 -6.11 -9.22
C PRO A 195 0.02 -4.71 -9.23
N GLY A 196 0.63 -3.73 -8.55
CA GLY A 196 0.13 -2.36 -8.52
C GLY A 196 0.05 -1.73 -9.92
N LEU A 197 1.08 -1.95 -10.76
CA LEU A 197 1.09 -1.51 -12.15
C LEU A 197 -0.01 -2.20 -12.98
N ALA A 198 -0.18 -3.51 -12.81
CA ALA A 198 -1.21 -4.26 -13.52
C ALA A 198 -2.62 -3.80 -13.14
N ALA A 199 -2.87 -3.57 -11.85
CA ALA A 199 -4.17 -3.16 -11.31
C ALA A 199 -4.64 -1.81 -11.86
N ILE A 200 -3.73 -0.86 -12.07
CA ILE A 200 -4.06 0.46 -12.65
C ILE A 200 -4.17 0.46 -14.18
N GLY A 201 -4.02 -0.71 -14.82
CA GLY A 201 -4.09 -0.87 -16.27
C GLY A 201 -2.89 -0.28 -17.00
N GLU A 202 -1.69 -0.37 -16.42
CA GLU A 202 -0.46 -0.10 -17.15
C GLU A 202 -0.18 -1.21 -18.16
N ASP A 203 0.44 -0.83 -19.29
CA ASP A 203 0.83 -1.81 -20.30
C ASP A 203 2.01 -2.64 -19.78
N MET A 204 1.74 -3.86 -19.33
CA MET A 204 2.76 -4.77 -18.77
C MET A 204 3.82 -5.21 -19.79
N THR A 205 3.69 -4.80 -21.06
CA THR A 205 4.70 -5.04 -22.10
C THR A 205 5.71 -3.90 -22.25
N GLN A 206 5.60 -2.83 -21.48
CA GLN A 206 6.57 -1.72 -21.49
C GLN A 206 7.97 -2.19 -21.08
N ASP A 207 9.00 -1.61 -21.69
CA ASP A 207 10.38 -2.08 -21.52
C ASP A 207 10.87 -2.03 -20.07
N TYR A 208 10.42 -1.04 -19.29
CA TYR A 208 10.81 -0.94 -17.88
C TYR A 208 10.22 -2.05 -17.01
N ILE A 209 9.02 -2.55 -17.35
CA ILE A 209 8.38 -3.69 -16.69
C ILE A 209 9.07 -4.99 -17.12
N ARG A 210 9.41 -5.10 -18.41
CA ARG A 210 10.18 -6.25 -18.90
C ARG A 210 11.53 -6.39 -18.19
N ARG A 211 12.26 -5.29 -17.97
CA ARG A 211 13.51 -5.33 -17.18
C ARG A 211 13.29 -5.87 -15.78
N ALA A 212 12.22 -5.48 -15.10
CA ALA A 212 11.89 -6.00 -13.77
C ALA A 212 11.60 -7.51 -13.79
N ASN A 213 10.88 -7.98 -14.81
CA ASN A 213 10.63 -9.42 -15.01
C ASN A 213 11.93 -10.18 -15.31
N ASP A 214 12.76 -9.64 -16.20
CA ASP A 214 14.06 -10.22 -16.55
C ASP A 214 14.97 -10.29 -15.32
N TRP A 215 14.94 -9.26 -14.48
CA TRP A 215 15.65 -9.23 -13.20
C TRP A 215 15.18 -10.35 -12.26
N LEU A 216 13.87 -10.52 -12.07
CA LEU A 216 13.32 -11.61 -11.26
C LEU A 216 13.76 -12.98 -11.80
N ILE A 217 13.64 -13.22 -13.11
CA ILE A 217 14.04 -14.49 -13.74
C ILE A 217 15.55 -14.74 -13.54
N ALA A 218 16.38 -13.70 -13.67
CA ALA A 218 17.83 -13.83 -13.49
C ALA A 218 18.24 -14.17 -12.05
N HIS A 219 17.39 -13.87 -11.06
CA HIS A 219 17.63 -14.15 -9.64
C HIS A 219 16.88 -15.40 -9.13
N GLN A 220 16.32 -16.22 -10.01
CA GLN A 220 15.72 -17.49 -9.62
C GLN A 220 16.79 -18.50 -9.17
N ASN A 221 16.60 -19.11 -8.01
CA ASN A 221 17.46 -20.16 -7.49
C ASN A 221 17.31 -21.47 -8.29
N PRO A 222 18.31 -22.37 -8.27
CA PRO A 222 18.23 -23.66 -8.99
C PRO A 222 17.08 -24.58 -8.57
N ASP A 223 16.52 -24.38 -7.38
CA ASP A 223 15.36 -25.12 -6.87
C ASP A 223 14.00 -24.53 -7.34
N GLY A 224 14.04 -23.44 -8.10
CA GLY A 224 12.88 -22.73 -8.63
C GLY A 224 12.35 -21.60 -7.74
N GLY A 225 12.91 -21.40 -6.54
CA GLY A 225 12.53 -20.34 -5.62
C GLY A 225 13.36 -19.05 -5.76
N TRP A 226 13.18 -18.13 -4.80
CA TRP A 226 13.95 -16.89 -4.62
C TRP A 226 14.35 -16.73 -3.16
N GLY A 227 15.42 -15.97 -2.89
CA GLY A 227 15.84 -15.65 -1.53
C GLY A 227 16.80 -14.46 -1.49
N GLU A 228 16.65 -13.62 -0.47
CA GLU A 228 17.47 -12.44 -0.20
C GLU A 228 17.74 -12.32 1.30
#